data_AF-A0A1E3NI69-F1
#
_entry.id   AF-A0A1E3NI69-F1
#
_cell.length_a   1.000
_cell.length_b   1.000
_cell.length_c   1.000
_cell.angle_alpha   90.00
_cell.angle_beta   90.00
_cell.angle_gamma   90.00
#
_symmetry.space_group_name_H-M   'P 1'
#
loop_
_entity.id
_entity.type
_entity.pdbx_description
1 polymer ?
#
loop_
_entity_poly.entity_id
_entity_poly.type
_entity_poly.pdbx_seq_one_letter_code
_entity_poly.pdbx_strand_id
1 'polypeptide(L)'
;MSNRLHIDDDWIDNIELHSSSIKDTINAALTADEDKATTDINYIKNLIDRLIPQNVNPEEKAILLLFVLQGYSEQNDTQLVAAEIRGFFTTLCLTLLHDLNFTKIYRNKILQALFNEMLLSYLRVCNELKTARLFEAFLKFKQQFLDNNLQFFQVHVVKQLFYHGSYDKINYILAKYNIDDFDGMLDRELIENGLFSYYHQLSHSATVSKSYERAYQIIHVTMDLYLFVNIPEFQLVLSEYIFLSLMLNKGAKTTDVTIYKYKTKLFPRLLKVYQSYQAYDLESFVFNYLLYIHHLHHNEQKLLSQLFNFASLDKLSHQLIDNKLGQIAGKFNKEFIFEQQTMINTLISEINKGLLVHNFQLSEYRYKTRSTAQNADHKLLLQDCKILSSFTEGLQHAQSLNE
;
A
#
# COMPACT_ATOMS: atom_id res chain seq x y z
N MET A 1 7.31 -34.57 -38.80
CA MET A 1 6.83 -33.22 -39.18
C MET A 1 7.56 -32.21 -38.31
N SER A 2 7.97 -31.07 -38.85
CA SER A 2 8.74 -30.06 -38.09
C SER A 2 7.80 -29.31 -37.14
N ASN A 3 7.87 -29.56 -35.84
CA ASN A 3 7.09 -28.86 -34.80
C ASN A 3 7.61 -27.43 -34.53
N ARG A 4 8.19 -26.76 -35.53
CA ARG A 4 8.72 -25.40 -35.40
C ARG A 4 7.62 -24.40 -35.67
N LEU A 5 7.56 -23.35 -34.85
CA LEU A 5 6.68 -22.22 -35.10
C LEU A 5 7.15 -21.49 -36.36
N HIS A 6 6.23 -21.29 -37.30
CA HIS A 6 6.49 -20.54 -38.53
C HIS A 6 6.17 -19.06 -38.27
N ILE A 7 7.13 -18.18 -38.57
CA ILE A 7 7.03 -16.73 -38.39
C ILE A 7 7.32 -16.10 -39.75
N ASP A 8 6.41 -15.23 -40.22
CA ASP A 8 6.60 -14.33 -41.34
C ASP A 8 6.87 -12.89 -40.85
N ASP A 9 7.28 -12.02 -41.77
CA ASP A 9 7.82 -10.68 -41.44
C ASP A 9 6.79 -9.74 -40.76
N ASP A 10 5.48 -10.03 -40.89
CA ASP A 10 4.37 -9.24 -40.30
C ASP A 10 3.64 -9.98 -39.16
N TRP A 11 4.22 -11.07 -38.65
CA TRP A 11 3.56 -11.99 -37.72
C TRP A 11 3.13 -11.32 -36.40
N ILE A 12 3.97 -10.43 -35.84
CA ILE A 12 3.65 -9.73 -34.58
C ILE A 12 2.46 -8.79 -34.76
N ASP A 13 2.36 -8.12 -35.91
CA ASP A 13 1.28 -7.18 -36.20
C ASP A 13 -0.04 -7.92 -36.50
N ASN A 14 0.03 -9.21 -36.85
CA ASN A 14 -1.11 -10.10 -37.09
C ASN A 14 -1.28 -11.21 -36.04
N ILE A 15 -0.69 -11.04 -34.85
CA ILE A 15 -0.57 -12.09 -33.83
C ILE A 15 -1.92 -12.72 -33.42
N GLU A 16 -3.01 -11.98 -33.55
CA GLU A 16 -4.37 -12.49 -33.32
C GLU A 16 -4.70 -13.68 -34.22
N LEU A 17 -4.36 -13.59 -35.52
CA LEU A 17 -4.61 -14.64 -36.52
C LEU A 17 -3.79 -15.91 -36.28
N HIS A 18 -2.60 -15.77 -35.67
CA HIS A 18 -1.67 -16.88 -35.48
C HIS A 18 -1.71 -17.47 -34.07
N SER A 19 -2.28 -16.76 -33.10
CA SER A 19 -2.28 -17.11 -31.67
C SER A 19 -2.79 -18.53 -31.39
N SER A 20 -3.90 -18.95 -32.04
CA SER A 20 -4.47 -20.29 -31.87
C SER A 20 -3.53 -21.38 -32.37
N SER A 21 -2.95 -21.22 -33.58
CA SER A 21 -2.06 -22.23 -34.17
C SER A 21 -0.77 -22.41 -33.35
N ILE A 22 -0.25 -21.32 -32.81
CA ILE A 22 0.95 -21.34 -31.96
C ILE A 22 0.65 -22.03 -30.64
N LYS A 23 -0.48 -21.68 -30.03
CA LYS A 23 -0.96 -22.30 -28.79
C LYS A 23 -1.17 -23.81 -28.96
N ASP A 24 -1.81 -24.23 -30.04
CA ASP A 24 -2.06 -25.66 -30.32
C ASP A 24 -0.76 -26.43 -30.52
N THR A 25 0.22 -25.84 -31.21
CA THR A 25 1.55 -26.44 -31.43
C THR A 25 2.31 -26.61 -30.11
N ILE A 26 2.24 -25.61 -29.23
CA ILE A 26 2.90 -25.64 -27.91
C ILE A 26 2.23 -26.67 -27.01
N ASN A 27 0.90 -26.66 -26.92
CA ASN A 27 0.13 -27.59 -26.09
C ASN A 27 0.35 -29.04 -26.55
N ALA A 28 0.28 -29.31 -27.84
CA ALA A 28 0.54 -30.65 -28.38
C ALA A 28 1.97 -31.15 -28.08
N ALA A 29 2.94 -30.24 -28.07
CA ALA A 29 4.33 -30.57 -27.75
C ALA A 29 4.55 -30.83 -26.25
N LEU A 30 3.79 -30.16 -25.38
CA LEU A 30 3.85 -30.32 -23.92
C LEU A 30 3.12 -31.58 -23.44
N THR A 31 2.01 -31.97 -24.08
CA THR A 31 1.24 -33.17 -23.72
C THR A 31 1.85 -34.47 -24.24
N ALA A 32 2.87 -34.40 -25.10
CA ALA A 32 3.46 -35.59 -25.73
C ALA A 32 4.25 -36.48 -24.75
N ASP A 33 4.74 -35.93 -23.65
CA ASP A 33 5.50 -36.65 -22.59
C ASP A 33 5.35 -35.92 -21.24
N GLU A 34 4.13 -35.93 -20.69
CA GLU A 34 3.71 -35.16 -19.50
C GLU A 34 4.60 -35.41 -18.26
N ASP A 35 4.99 -36.68 -18.03
CA ASP A 35 5.87 -37.07 -16.93
C ASP A 35 7.24 -36.36 -17.03
N LYS A 36 7.83 -36.29 -18.23
CA LYS A 36 9.09 -35.57 -18.44
C LYS A 36 8.91 -34.06 -18.46
N ALA A 37 7.78 -33.57 -18.95
CA ALA A 37 7.47 -32.14 -18.95
C ALA A 37 7.42 -31.57 -17.52
N THR A 38 7.05 -32.37 -16.53
CA THR A 38 6.99 -31.96 -15.12
C THR A 38 8.25 -32.28 -14.30
N THR A 39 9.12 -33.19 -14.77
CA THR A 39 10.27 -33.70 -13.97
C THR A 39 11.67 -33.51 -14.59
N ASP A 40 11.81 -33.36 -15.92
CA ASP A 40 13.10 -33.27 -16.61
C ASP A 40 13.35 -31.87 -17.20
N ILE A 41 14.26 -31.12 -16.57
CA ILE A 41 14.66 -29.78 -17.02
C ILE A 41 15.33 -29.77 -18.40
N ASN A 42 16.09 -30.81 -18.76
CA ASN A 42 16.76 -30.89 -20.04
C ASN A 42 15.77 -31.17 -21.16
N TYR A 43 14.75 -31.98 -20.88
CA TYR A 43 13.62 -32.15 -21.80
C TYR A 43 12.95 -30.81 -22.10
N ILE A 44 12.64 -30.01 -21.07
CA ILE A 44 12.02 -28.69 -21.23
C ILE A 44 12.90 -27.72 -22.02
N LYS A 45 14.20 -27.63 -21.71
CA LYS A 45 15.13 -26.77 -22.47
C LYS A 45 15.16 -27.16 -23.95
N ASN A 46 15.32 -28.45 -24.23
CA ASN A 46 15.32 -28.97 -25.59
C ASN A 46 13.99 -28.74 -26.31
N LEU A 47 12.87 -28.80 -25.60
CA LEU A 47 11.54 -28.54 -26.14
C LEU A 47 11.44 -27.07 -26.60
N ILE A 48 11.86 -26.13 -25.75
CA ILE A 48 11.86 -24.70 -26.08
C ILE A 48 12.77 -24.42 -27.27
N ASP A 49 13.98 -24.99 -27.29
CA ASP A 49 14.93 -24.84 -28.40
C ASP A 49 14.41 -25.43 -29.73
N ARG A 50 13.50 -26.41 -29.66
CA ARG A 50 12.82 -26.96 -30.85
C ARG A 50 11.65 -26.11 -31.30
N LEU A 51 10.88 -25.55 -30.37
CA LEU A 51 9.70 -24.74 -30.66
C LEU A 51 10.09 -23.37 -31.23
N ILE A 52 11.13 -22.76 -30.67
CA ILE A 52 11.56 -21.40 -31.01
C ILE A 52 12.71 -21.46 -32.02
N PRO A 53 12.57 -20.85 -33.22
CA PRO A 53 13.65 -20.80 -34.19
C PRO A 53 14.91 -20.10 -33.64
N GLN A 54 16.11 -20.49 -34.08
CA GLN A 54 17.35 -19.86 -33.59
C GLN A 54 17.63 -18.49 -34.23
N ASN A 55 17.01 -18.20 -35.37
CA ASN A 55 17.28 -17.00 -36.18
C ASN A 55 16.19 -15.92 -36.07
N VAL A 56 15.26 -16.03 -35.12
CA VAL A 56 14.28 -14.97 -34.85
C VAL A 56 14.94 -13.79 -34.15
N ASN A 57 14.38 -12.60 -34.36
CA ASN A 57 14.86 -11.43 -33.65
C ASN A 57 14.57 -11.56 -32.13
N PRO A 58 15.29 -10.83 -31.26
CA PRO A 58 15.13 -10.97 -29.81
C PRO A 58 13.71 -10.67 -29.30
N GLU A 59 12.98 -9.78 -29.98
CA GLU A 59 11.63 -9.36 -29.58
C GLU A 59 10.58 -10.44 -29.90
N GLU A 60 10.62 -11.02 -31.11
CA GLU A 60 9.83 -12.19 -31.50
C GLU A 60 10.10 -13.35 -30.57
N LYS A 61 11.38 -13.60 -30.27
CA LYS A 61 11.76 -14.64 -29.31
C LYS A 61 11.12 -14.41 -27.95
N ALA A 62 11.11 -13.17 -27.45
CA ALA A 62 10.48 -12.85 -26.17
C ALA A 62 8.97 -13.11 -26.18
N ILE A 63 8.28 -12.75 -27.28
CA ILE A 63 6.85 -13.00 -27.44
C ILE A 63 6.54 -14.51 -27.53
N LEU A 64 7.30 -15.27 -28.32
CA LEU A 64 7.14 -16.72 -28.40
C LEU A 64 7.34 -17.40 -27.04
N LEU A 65 8.30 -16.92 -26.25
CA LEU A 65 8.51 -17.41 -24.90
C LEU A 65 7.30 -17.12 -23.99
N LEU A 66 6.60 -16.00 -24.16
CA LEU A 66 5.35 -15.75 -23.44
C LEU A 66 4.26 -16.77 -23.79
N PHE A 67 4.12 -17.15 -25.07
CA PHE A 67 3.20 -18.23 -25.45
C PHE A 67 3.61 -19.58 -24.87
N VAL A 68 4.90 -19.90 -24.85
CA VAL A 68 5.43 -21.13 -24.23
C VAL A 68 5.09 -21.16 -22.74
N LEU A 69 5.30 -20.05 -22.03
CA LEU A 69 4.98 -19.92 -20.61
C LEU A 69 3.48 -20.09 -20.35
N GLN A 70 2.62 -19.46 -21.17
CA GLN A 70 1.17 -19.65 -21.06
C GLN A 70 0.78 -21.12 -21.28
N GLY A 71 1.21 -21.72 -22.39
CA GLY A 71 0.88 -23.12 -22.70
C GLY A 71 1.35 -24.06 -21.60
N TYR A 72 2.54 -23.81 -21.03
CA TYR A 72 3.04 -24.59 -19.90
C TYR A 72 2.15 -24.46 -18.67
N SER A 73 1.77 -23.24 -18.28
CA SER A 73 0.91 -22.98 -17.11
C SER A 73 -0.52 -23.53 -17.28
N GLU A 74 -1.06 -23.60 -18.50
CA GLU A 74 -2.38 -24.18 -18.77
C GLU A 74 -2.40 -25.70 -18.67
N GLN A 75 -1.30 -26.36 -19.09
CA GLN A 75 -1.23 -27.82 -19.14
C GLN A 75 -0.73 -28.45 -17.84
N ASN A 76 0.02 -27.71 -17.02
CA ASN A 76 0.68 -28.27 -15.84
C ASN A 76 0.30 -27.51 -14.58
N ASP A 77 -0.08 -28.24 -13.53
CA ASP A 77 -0.16 -27.65 -12.20
C ASP A 77 1.27 -27.31 -11.73
N THR A 78 1.60 -26.02 -11.75
CA THR A 78 2.89 -25.49 -11.33
C THR A 78 3.31 -25.91 -9.91
N GLN A 79 2.39 -26.33 -9.05
CA GLN A 79 2.70 -26.85 -7.71
C GLN A 79 3.34 -28.25 -7.75
N LEU A 80 2.96 -29.07 -8.72
CA LEU A 80 3.43 -30.46 -8.88
C LEU A 80 4.73 -30.57 -9.69
N VAL A 81 5.10 -29.51 -10.40
CA VAL A 81 6.31 -29.43 -11.22
C VAL A 81 7.59 -29.46 -10.36
N ALA A 82 8.65 -30.11 -10.86
CA ALA A 82 9.95 -30.12 -10.18
C ALA A 82 10.50 -28.71 -9.94
N ALA A 83 11.17 -28.52 -8.80
CA ALA A 83 11.68 -27.21 -8.39
C ALA A 83 12.68 -26.61 -9.40
N GLU A 84 13.48 -27.46 -10.05
CA GLU A 84 14.45 -27.04 -11.08
C GLU A 84 13.76 -26.44 -12.31
N ILE A 85 12.67 -27.04 -12.77
CA ILE A 85 11.87 -26.52 -13.89
C ILE A 85 11.20 -25.20 -13.51
N ARG A 86 10.62 -25.11 -12.30
CA ARG A 86 10.09 -23.83 -11.79
C ARG A 86 11.16 -22.74 -11.72
N GLY A 87 12.36 -23.08 -11.26
CA GLY A 87 13.50 -22.18 -11.20
C GLY A 87 13.95 -21.71 -12.59
N PHE A 88 13.94 -22.61 -13.57
CA PHE A 88 14.23 -22.31 -14.96
C PHE A 88 13.20 -21.34 -15.55
N PHE A 89 11.89 -21.61 -15.43
CA PHE A 89 10.86 -20.70 -15.93
C PHE A 89 10.86 -19.36 -15.20
N THR A 90 11.12 -19.35 -13.90
CA THR A 90 11.33 -18.10 -13.15
C THR A 90 12.47 -17.30 -13.76
N THR A 91 13.61 -17.93 -14.04
CA THR A 91 14.77 -17.28 -14.65
C THR A 91 14.43 -16.72 -16.02
N LEU A 92 13.70 -17.50 -16.83
CA LEU A 92 13.20 -17.07 -18.13
C LEU A 92 12.31 -15.83 -18.02
N CYS A 93 11.36 -15.81 -17.08
CA CYS A 93 10.50 -14.65 -16.83
C CYS A 93 11.31 -13.41 -16.44
N LEU A 94 12.34 -13.56 -15.61
CA LEU A 94 13.21 -12.45 -15.22
C LEU A 94 14.02 -11.90 -16.41
N THR A 95 14.46 -12.77 -17.32
CA THR A 95 15.09 -12.34 -18.59
C THR A 95 14.08 -11.62 -19.48
N LEU A 96 12.86 -12.13 -19.62
CA LEU A 96 11.81 -11.48 -20.40
C LEU A 96 11.48 -10.07 -19.89
N LEU A 97 11.41 -9.87 -18.58
CA LEU A 97 11.21 -8.53 -18.00
C LEU A 97 12.25 -7.50 -18.49
N HIS A 98 13.48 -7.94 -18.74
CA HIS A 98 14.54 -7.10 -19.27
C HIS A 98 14.40 -6.84 -20.77
N ASP A 99 13.96 -7.83 -21.55
CA ASP A 99 14.01 -7.78 -23.01
C ASP A 99 12.72 -7.24 -23.65
N LEU A 100 11.57 -7.32 -22.96
CA LEU A 100 10.27 -6.93 -23.51
C LEU A 100 10.17 -5.45 -23.89
N ASN A 101 9.50 -5.18 -25.01
CA ASN A 101 9.05 -3.86 -25.43
C ASN A 101 7.64 -3.61 -24.89
N PHE A 102 7.56 -2.85 -23.80
CA PHE A 102 6.29 -2.66 -23.10
C PHE A 102 5.24 -1.89 -23.92
N THR A 103 5.68 -0.99 -24.81
CA THR A 103 4.77 -0.27 -25.70
C THR A 103 4.04 -1.23 -26.64
N LYS A 104 4.71 -2.27 -27.16
CA LYS A 104 4.05 -3.28 -28.00
C LYS A 104 3.14 -4.19 -27.16
N ILE A 105 3.63 -4.66 -26.02
CA ILE A 105 2.86 -5.55 -25.13
C ILE A 105 1.51 -4.91 -24.73
N TYR A 106 1.50 -3.64 -24.33
CA TYR A 106 0.29 -2.97 -23.86
C TYR A 106 -0.58 -2.36 -24.97
N ARG A 107 -0.13 -2.39 -26.24
CA ARG A 107 -0.96 -2.03 -27.40
C ARG A 107 -1.75 -3.20 -27.98
N ASN A 108 -1.38 -4.44 -27.66
CA ASN A 108 -2.04 -5.64 -28.14
C ASN A 108 -2.64 -6.46 -26.99
N LYS A 109 -3.94 -6.72 -27.02
CA LYS A 109 -4.65 -7.37 -25.90
C LYS A 109 -4.19 -8.81 -25.64
N ILE A 110 -3.80 -9.56 -26.67
CA ILE A 110 -3.29 -10.93 -26.50
C ILE A 110 -1.95 -10.89 -25.79
N LEU A 111 -1.03 -10.04 -26.26
CA LEU A 111 0.28 -9.88 -25.63
C LEU A 111 0.18 -9.40 -24.19
N GLN A 112 -0.72 -8.46 -23.92
CA GLN A 112 -1.03 -7.99 -22.58
C GLN A 112 -1.52 -9.13 -21.67
N ALA A 113 -2.45 -9.96 -22.16
CA ALA A 113 -2.96 -11.12 -21.42
C ALA A 113 -1.87 -12.15 -21.13
N LEU A 114 -1.02 -12.49 -22.11
CA LEU A 114 0.12 -13.39 -21.95
C LEU A 114 1.11 -12.88 -20.90
N PHE A 115 1.43 -11.59 -20.95
CA PHE A 115 2.34 -10.97 -20.00
C PHE A 115 1.75 -10.96 -18.58
N ASN A 116 0.48 -10.61 -18.43
CA ASN A 116 -0.20 -10.63 -17.14
C ASN A 116 -0.27 -12.05 -16.56
N GLU A 117 -0.52 -13.06 -17.39
CA GLU A 117 -0.50 -14.46 -16.97
C GLU A 117 0.90 -14.87 -16.49
N MET A 118 1.96 -14.52 -17.23
CA MET A 118 3.34 -14.76 -16.78
C MET A 118 3.59 -14.17 -15.38
N LEU A 119 3.12 -12.94 -15.11
CA LEU A 119 3.24 -12.33 -13.79
C LEU A 119 2.48 -13.14 -12.73
N LEU A 120 1.27 -13.60 -13.03
CA LEU A 120 0.41 -14.34 -12.12
C LEU A 120 0.85 -15.78 -11.86
N SER A 121 1.42 -16.49 -12.83
CA SER A 121 1.87 -17.87 -12.62
C SER A 121 3.27 -17.94 -12.01
N TYR A 122 4.21 -17.08 -12.45
CA TYR A 122 5.64 -17.24 -12.10
C TYR A 122 6.18 -16.15 -11.16
N LEU A 123 5.56 -14.97 -11.15
CA LEU A 123 5.98 -13.82 -10.33
C LEU A 123 4.90 -13.38 -9.32
N ARG A 124 3.99 -14.30 -8.96
CA ARG A 124 2.91 -14.09 -7.98
C ARG A 124 3.42 -13.74 -6.58
N VAL A 125 4.44 -14.48 -6.15
CA VAL A 125 5.09 -14.34 -4.86
C VAL A 125 6.58 -14.11 -5.14
N CYS A 126 7.00 -12.88 -4.93
CA CYS A 126 8.39 -12.50 -5.15
C CYS A 126 9.22 -12.67 -3.88
N ASN A 127 10.50 -13.00 -4.04
CA ASN A 127 11.52 -12.74 -3.03
C ASN A 127 12.19 -11.40 -3.36
N GLU A 128 13.15 -10.97 -2.53
CA GLU A 128 13.84 -9.69 -2.71
C GLU A 128 14.45 -9.51 -4.12
N LEU A 129 15.09 -10.55 -4.66
CA LEU A 129 15.69 -10.52 -5.99
C LEU A 129 14.63 -10.31 -7.09
N LYS A 130 13.54 -11.08 -7.06
CA LYS A 130 12.43 -10.93 -8.02
C LYS A 130 11.80 -9.55 -7.92
N THR A 131 11.60 -9.04 -6.71
CA THR A 131 11.04 -7.71 -6.45
C THR A 131 11.95 -6.60 -7.00
N ALA A 132 13.27 -6.73 -6.86
CA ALA A 132 14.23 -5.81 -7.45
C ALA A 132 14.15 -5.79 -8.99
N ARG A 133 14.10 -6.96 -9.62
CA ARG A 133 13.95 -7.08 -11.09
C ARG A 133 12.62 -6.55 -11.61
N LEU A 134 11.53 -6.81 -10.89
CA LEU A 134 10.22 -6.23 -11.21
C LEU A 134 10.23 -4.71 -11.15
N PHE A 135 10.91 -4.14 -10.15
CA PHE A 135 11.06 -2.68 -10.04
C PHE A 135 11.86 -2.11 -11.22
N GLU A 136 13.00 -2.69 -11.58
CA GLU A 136 13.78 -2.28 -12.76
C GLU A 136 12.94 -2.31 -14.05
N ALA A 137 12.21 -3.41 -14.25
CA ALA A 137 11.32 -3.59 -15.38
C ALA A 137 10.16 -2.58 -15.38
N PHE A 138 9.62 -2.25 -14.22
CA PHE A 138 8.59 -1.22 -14.07
C PHE A 138 9.10 0.17 -14.44
N LEU A 139 10.34 0.51 -14.05
CA LEU A 139 10.96 1.78 -14.46
C LEU A 139 11.11 1.86 -15.98
N LYS A 140 11.54 0.76 -16.63
CA LYS A 140 11.59 0.66 -18.09
C LYS A 140 10.21 0.79 -18.72
N PHE A 141 9.21 0.09 -18.16
CA PHE A 141 7.80 0.17 -18.58
C PHE A 141 7.30 1.61 -18.60
N LYS A 142 7.43 2.35 -17.48
CA LYS A 142 6.98 3.76 -17.44
C LYS A 142 7.80 4.70 -18.34
N GLN A 143 9.05 4.39 -18.66
CA GLN A 143 9.81 5.16 -19.65
C GLN A 143 9.32 4.94 -21.08
N GLN A 144 8.91 3.71 -21.41
CA GLN A 144 8.44 3.33 -22.76
C GLN A 144 6.93 3.59 -22.96
N PHE A 145 6.16 3.57 -21.87
CA PHE A 145 4.71 3.68 -21.86
C PHE A 145 4.28 4.78 -20.87
N LEU A 146 4.21 6.01 -21.38
CA LEU A 146 3.93 7.23 -20.62
C LEU A 146 2.44 7.52 -20.43
N ASP A 147 1.57 6.54 -20.68
CA ASP A 147 0.15 6.69 -20.41
C ASP A 147 -0.10 6.73 -18.88
N ASN A 148 -1.04 7.58 -18.48
CA ASN A 148 -1.52 7.71 -17.11
C ASN A 148 -2.52 6.62 -16.75
N ASN A 149 -3.06 5.88 -17.74
CA ASN A 149 -3.95 4.76 -17.49
C ASN A 149 -3.34 3.72 -16.56
N LEU A 150 -4.09 3.34 -15.52
CA LEU A 150 -3.69 2.29 -14.60
C LEU A 150 -3.63 0.93 -15.31
N GLN A 151 -2.47 0.29 -15.26
CA GLN A 151 -2.25 -1.02 -15.87
C GLN A 151 -2.08 -2.12 -14.81
N PHE A 152 -2.44 -3.36 -15.16
CA PHE A 152 -2.25 -4.52 -14.28
C PHE A 152 -0.82 -4.63 -13.73
N PHE A 153 0.21 -4.40 -14.56
CA PHE A 153 1.60 -4.47 -14.13
C PHE A 153 1.95 -3.42 -13.07
N GLN A 154 1.34 -2.23 -13.14
CA GLN A 154 1.50 -1.20 -12.11
C GLN A 154 0.93 -1.66 -10.77
N VAL A 155 -0.27 -2.25 -10.78
CA VAL A 155 -0.90 -2.81 -9.58
C VAL A 155 -0.05 -3.96 -9.02
N HIS A 156 0.40 -4.88 -9.86
CA HIS A 156 1.20 -6.03 -9.46
C HIS A 156 2.54 -5.61 -8.83
N VAL A 157 3.27 -4.69 -9.46
CA VAL A 157 4.58 -4.23 -8.96
C VAL A 157 4.42 -3.52 -7.62
N VAL A 158 3.44 -2.63 -7.47
CA VAL A 158 3.19 -1.93 -6.20
C VAL A 158 2.83 -2.93 -5.10
N LYS A 159 2.00 -3.93 -5.39
CA LYS A 159 1.67 -5.00 -4.45
C LYS A 159 2.92 -5.77 -3.98
N GLN A 160 3.81 -6.16 -4.90
CA GLN A 160 5.05 -6.85 -4.53
C GLN A 160 5.99 -5.96 -3.72
N LEU A 161 6.18 -4.70 -4.12
CA LEU A 161 7.01 -3.75 -3.37
C LEU A 161 6.48 -3.52 -1.96
N PHE A 162 5.16 -3.39 -1.81
CA PHE A 162 4.50 -3.17 -0.54
C PHE A 162 4.67 -4.37 0.41
N TYR A 163 4.46 -5.59 -0.10
CA TYR A 163 4.65 -6.82 0.68
C TYR A 163 6.07 -6.94 1.25
N HIS A 164 7.07 -6.47 0.50
CA HIS A 164 8.48 -6.45 0.92
C HIS A 164 8.89 -5.17 1.69
N GLY A 165 7.93 -4.33 2.11
CA GLY A 165 8.22 -3.10 2.85
C GLY A 165 9.07 -2.08 2.09
N SER A 166 9.13 -2.18 0.76
CA SER A 166 9.93 -1.29 -0.11
C SER A 166 9.22 0.05 -0.38
N TYR A 167 8.76 0.71 0.68
CA TYR A 167 7.95 1.93 0.61
C TYR A 167 8.68 3.07 -0.13
N ASP A 168 9.99 3.21 0.06
CA ASP A 168 10.80 4.23 -0.62
C ASP A 168 10.78 4.08 -2.14
N LYS A 169 10.71 2.85 -2.66
CA LYS A 169 10.61 2.59 -4.11
C LYS A 169 9.23 2.96 -4.65
N ILE A 170 8.17 2.68 -3.89
CA ILE A 170 6.80 3.11 -4.24
C ILE A 170 6.73 4.64 -4.28
N ASN A 171 7.28 5.31 -3.27
CA ASN A 171 7.33 6.77 -3.21
C ASN A 171 8.18 7.40 -4.32
N TYR A 172 9.29 6.77 -4.70
CA TYR A 172 10.07 7.18 -5.86
C TYR A 172 9.23 7.16 -7.14
N ILE A 173 8.48 6.08 -7.36
CA ILE A 173 7.60 5.94 -8.53
C ILE A 173 6.48 6.99 -8.49
N LEU A 174 5.83 7.16 -7.34
CA LEU A 174 4.80 8.19 -7.13
C LEU A 174 5.33 9.57 -7.51
N ALA A 175 6.47 9.97 -6.95
CA ALA A 175 7.08 11.28 -7.20
C ALA A 175 7.47 11.49 -8.67
N LYS A 176 7.92 10.43 -9.36
CA LYS A 176 8.47 10.53 -10.70
C LYS A 176 7.43 10.42 -11.82
N TYR A 177 6.41 9.58 -11.62
CA TYR A 177 5.49 9.17 -12.69
C TYR A 177 4.01 9.41 -12.35
N ASN A 178 3.69 10.01 -11.20
CA ASN A 178 2.31 10.34 -10.79
C ASN A 178 1.33 9.18 -10.95
N ILE A 179 1.73 8.00 -10.47
CA ILE A 179 0.94 6.76 -10.60
C ILE A 179 -0.36 6.74 -9.79
N ASP A 180 -0.62 7.81 -9.04
CA ASP A 180 -1.82 8.12 -8.29
C ASP A 180 -2.84 8.97 -9.08
N ASP A 181 -2.48 9.49 -10.25
CA ASP A 181 -3.35 10.30 -11.10
C ASP A 181 -4.31 9.41 -11.90
N PHE A 182 -5.59 9.44 -11.55
CA PHE A 182 -6.64 8.62 -12.18
C PHE A 182 -7.82 9.50 -12.56
N ASP A 183 -7.98 9.68 -13.87
CA ASP A 183 -8.83 10.73 -14.46
C ASP A 183 -10.17 10.23 -15.02
N GLY A 184 -10.63 9.01 -14.70
CA GLY A 184 -11.89 8.55 -15.31
C GLY A 184 -12.41 7.20 -14.88
N MET A 185 -13.75 7.10 -14.94
CA MET A 185 -14.65 5.98 -14.65
C MET A 185 -14.04 4.72 -14.04
N LEU A 186 -14.55 4.35 -12.86
CA LEU A 186 -14.29 3.08 -12.19
C LEU A 186 -14.53 1.90 -13.13
N ASP A 187 -13.47 1.41 -13.76
CA ASP A 187 -13.52 0.18 -14.51
C ASP A 187 -13.74 -0.97 -13.53
N ARG A 188 -14.81 -1.74 -13.76
CA ARG A 188 -15.18 -2.87 -12.93
C ARG A 188 -14.07 -3.92 -12.91
N GLU A 189 -13.36 -4.09 -14.02
CA GLU A 189 -12.22 -5.00 -14.13
C GLU A 189 -11.07 -4.55 -13.20
N LEU A 190 -10.82 -3.24 -13.09
CA LEU A 190 -9.80 -2.70 -12.18
C LEU A 190 -10.20 -2.85 -10.71
N ILE A 191 -11.48 -2.65 -10.36
CA ILE A 191 -12.00 -2.92 -9.02
C ILE A 191 -11.76 -4.38 -8.64
N GLU A 192 -12.12 -5.31 -9.53
CA GLU A 192 -11.90 -6.76 -9.34
C GLU A 192 -10.40 -7.10 -9.26
N ASN A 193 -9.55 -6.35 -9.97
CA ASN A 193 -8.09 -6.50 -9.95
C ASN A 193 -7.38 -5.81 -8.76
N GLY A 194 -8.11 -5.33 -7.76
CA GLY A 194 -7.52 -4.83 -6.51
C GLY A 194 -7.16 -3.34 -6.50
N LEU A 195 -7.91 -2.51 -7.25
CA LEU A 195 -7.78 -1.04 -7.25
C LEU A 195 -7.80 -0.43 -5.84
N PHE A 196 -8.65 -0.94 -4.96
CA PHE A 196 -8.73 -0.46 -3.58
C PHE A 196 -7.41 -0.68 -2.83
N SER A 197 -6.90 -1.91 -2.84
CA SER A 197 -5.65 -2.25 -2.16
C SER A 197 -4.48 -1.49 -2.78
N TYR A 198 -4.50 -1.25 -4.09
CA TYR A 198 -3.51 -0.44 -4.78
C TYR A 198 -3.39 0.98 -4.19
N TYR A 199 -4.49 1.73 -4.12
CA TYR A 199 -4.45 3.08 -3.55
C TYR A 199 -4.15 3.09 -2.05
N HIS A 200 -4.63 2.09 -1.30
CA HIS A 200 -4.23 1.95 0.11
C HIS A 200 -2.71 1.77 0.23
N GLN A 201 -2.09 0.93 -0.58
CA GLN A 201 -0.64 0.67 -0.57
C GLN A 201 0.16 1.93 -0.94
N LEU A 202 -0.32 2.72 -1.91
CA LEU A 202 0.26 4.00 -2.27
C LEU A 202 0.19 5.00 -1.12
N SER A 203 -1.01 5.18 -0.54
CA SER A 203 -1.23 6.05 0.62
C SER A 203 -0.31 5.66 1.77
N HIS A 204 -0.31 4.38 2.14
CA HIS A 204 0.46 3.87 3.27
C HIS A 204 1.95 4.08 3.08
N SER A 205 2.46 3.82 1.88
CA SER A 205 3.85 4.12 1.54
C SER A 205 4.16 5.60 1.71
N ALA A 206 3.29 6.49 1.21
CA ALA A 206 3.46 7.94 1.37
C ALA A 206 3.37 8.39 2.84
N THR A 207 2.49 7.77 3.64
CA THR A 207 2.37 8.01 5.09
C THR A 207 3.68 7.65 5.81
N VAL A 208 4.25 6.47 5.53
CA VAL A 208 5.51 6.01 6.14
C VAL A 208 6.67 6.94 5.79
N SER A 209 6.76 7.38 4.53
CA SER A 209 7.76 8.38 4.09
C SER A 209 7.37 9.83 4.42
N LYS A 210 6.40 10.04 5.32
CA LYS A 210 6.00 11.35 5.88
C LYS A 210 5.47 12.36 4.86
N SER A 211 5.07 11.90 3.68
CA SER A 211 4.41 12.70 2.64
C SER A 211 2.91 12.81 2.91
N TYR A 212 2.55 13.32 4.10
CA TYR A 212 1.19 13.20 4.65
C TYR A 212 0.11 13.85 3.79
N GLU A 213 0.36 15.02 3.18
CA GLU A 213 -0.65 15.68 2.32
C GLU A 213 -0.99 14.85 1.09
N ARG A 214 0.02 14.28 0.42
CA ARG A 214 -0.19 13.41 -0.73
C ARG A 214 -0.86 12.10 -0.31
N ALA A 215 -0.43 11.50 0.81
CA ALA A 215 -1.08 10.33 1.37
C ALA A 215 -2.57 10.60 1.67
N TYR A 216 -2.89 11.77 2.22
CA TYR A 216 -4.25 12.19 2.52
C TYR A 216 -5.13 12.32 1.27
N GLN A 217 -4.58 12.89 0.18
CA GLN A 217 -5.29 12.95 -1.11
C GLN A 217 -5.57 11.55 -1.66
N ILE A 218 -4.56 10.68 -1.67
CA ILE A 218 -4.69 9.31 -2.17
C ILE A 218 -5.69 8.50 -1.34
N ILE A 219 -5.62 8.57 -0.01
CA ILE A 219 -6.52 7.80 0.86
C ILE A 219 -7.98 8.25 0.74
N HIS A 220 -8.22 9.53 0.41
CA HIS A 220 -9.57 10.01 0.17
C HIS A 220 -10.18 9.32 -1.05
N VAL A 221 -9.41 9.13 -2.13
CA VAL A 221 -9.82 8.33 -3.29
C VAL A 221 -10.14 6.90 -2.87
N THR A 222 -9.28 6.26 -2.06
CA THR A 222 -9.53 4.91 -1.53
C THR A 222 -10.83 4.82 -0.74
N MET A 223 -11.15 5.84 0.06
CA MET A 223 -12.38 5.89 0.86
C MET A 223 -13.64 5.94 0.01
N ASP A 224 -13.60 6.54 -1.19
CA ASP A 224 -14.72 6.59 -2.13
C ASP A 224 -14.99 5.21 -2.79
N LEU A 225 -13.98 4.32 -2.81
CA LEU A 225 -14.07 2.96 -3.37
C LEU A 225 -14.64 1.91 -2.40
N TYR A 226 -15.01 2.28 -1.17
CA TYR A 226 -15.31 1.34 -0.08
C TYR A 226 -16.45 0.35 -0.31
N LEU A 227 -17.35 0.63 -1.26
CA LEU A 227 -18.55 -0.19 -1.51
C LEU A 227 -18.21 -1.61 -1.99
N PHE A 228 -16.97 -1.84 -2.44
CA PHE A 228 -16.52 -3.08 -3.06
C PHE A 228 -15.61 -3.93 -2.15
N VAL A 229 -15.52 -3.62 -0.86
CA VAL A 229 -14.47 -4.15 0.02
C VAL A 229 -15.04 -4.73 1.32
N ASN A 230 -14.36 -5.75 1.85
CA ASN A 230 -14.67 -6.33 3.15
C ASN A 230 -14.43 -5.34 4.30
N ILE A 231 -15.11 -5.58 5.43
CA ILE A 231 -15.05 -4.68 6.59
C ILE A 231 -13.63 -4.55 7.17
N PRO A 232 -12.84 -5.63 7.37
CA PRO A 232 -11.50 -5.53 7.94
C PRO A 232 -10.54 -4.65 7.12
N GLU A 233 -10.51 -4.81 5.80
CA GLU A 233 -9.62 -4.01 4.94
C GLU A 233 -10.04 -2.54 4.94
N PHE A 234 -11.35 -2.27 4.93
CA PHE A 234 -11.86 -0.92 5.09
C PHE A 234 -11.54 -0.30 6.46
N GLN A 235 -11.52 -1.09 7.54
CA GLN A 235 -11.11 -0.63 8.87
C GLN A 235 -9.66 -0.16 8.91
N LEU A 236 -8.77 -0.82 8.17
CA LEU A 236 -7.36 -0.40 8.05
C LEU A 236 -7.27 0.97 7.39
N VAL A 237 -7.91 1.13 6.23
CA VAL A 237 -7.93 2.40 5.49
C VAL A 237 -8.53 3.52 6.32
N LEU A 238 -9.67 3.28 6.96
CA LEU A 238 -10.31 4.29 7.80
C LEU A 238 -9.46 4.66 9.02
N SER A 239 -8.71 3.70 9.58
CA SER A 239 -7.80 3.97 10.70
C SER A 239 -6.61 4.84 10.28
N GLU A 240 -6.06 4.57 9.11
CA GLU A 240 -5.00 5.38 8.51
C GLU A 240 -5.50 6.77 8.08
N TYR A 241 -6.73 6.87 7.58
CA TYR A 241 -7.37 8.16 7.29
C TYR A 241 -7.48 9.04 8.54
N ILE A 242 -7.87 8.46 9.68
CA ILE A 242 -7.88 9.17 10.97
C ILE A 242 -6.47 9.60 11.36
N PHE A 243 -5.49 8.70 11.26
CA PHE A 243 -4.09 9.04 11.54
C PHE A 243 -3.61 10.24 10.72
N LEU A 244 -3.84 10.22 9.40
CA LEU A 244 -3.46 11.32 8.51
C LEU A 244 -4.21 12.62 8.84
N SER A 245 -5.50 12.52 9.18
CA SER A 245 -6.30 13.68 9.58
C SER A 245 -5.74 14.34 10.85
N LEU A 246 -5.33 13.53 11.83
CA LEU A 246 -4.65 14.01 13.04
C LEU A 246 -3.30 14.64 12.71
N MET A 247 -2.47 13.97 11.91
CA MET A 247 -1.11 14.44 11.56
C MET A 247 -1.09 15.73 10.74
N LEU A 248 -2.12 15.97 9.92
CA LEU A 248 -2.29 17.17 9.12
C LEU A 248 -3.13 18.25 9.81
N ASN A 249 -3.63 17.99 11.02
CA ASN A 249 -4.57 18.85 11.71
C ASN A 249 -5.78 19.26 10.84
N LYS A 250 -6.30 18.33 10.03
CA LYS A 250 -7.45 18.65 9.17
C LYS A 250 -8.65 18.96 10.07
N GLY A 251 -9.22 20.15 9.87
CA GLY A 251 -10.28 20.66 10.73
C GLY A 251 -11.47 19.72 10.84
N ALA A 252 -12.14 19.77 11.98
CA ALA A 252 -13.28 18.93 12.34
C ALA A 252 -14.34 18.84 11.22
N LYS A 253 -14.67 19.95 10.55
CA LYS A 253 -15.79 20.01 9.59
C LYS A 253 -15.77 19.01 8.43
N THR A 254 -14.63 18.79 7.76
CA THR A 254 -14.54 17.85 6.61
C THR A 254 -14.27 16.43 7.08
N THR A 255 -13.40 16.28 8.08
CA THR A 255 -13.02 14.99 8.64
C THR A 255 -14.18 14.32 9.38
N ASP A 256 -14.99 15.11 10.10
CA ASP A 256 -16.12 14.63 10.89
C ASP A 256 -17.22 14.03 10.04
N VAL A 257 -17.48 14.55 8.82
CA VAL A 257 -18.53 13.98 7.97
C VAL A 257 -18.19 12.54 7.58
N THR A 258 -16.96 12.30 7.14
CA THR A 258 -16.48 10.97 6.76
C THR A 258 -16.41 10.03 7.98
N ILE A 259 -15.82 10.49 9.09
CA ILE A 259 -15.74 9.68 10.32
C ILE A 259 -17.13 9.37 10.87
N TYR A 260 -18.04 10.34 10.89
CA TYR A 260 -19.41 10.15 11.37
C TYR A 260 -20.18 9.16 10.48
N LYS A 261 -20.01 9.25 9.15
CA LYS A 261 -20.60 8.31 8.18
C LYS A 261 -20.17 6.86 8.45
N TYR A 262 -18.91 6.65 8.85
CA TYR A 262 -18.34 5.32 9.06
C TYR A 262 -18.08 4.95 10.52
N LYS A 263 -18.63 5.69 11.49
CA LYS A 263 -18.34 5.51 12.92
C LYS A 263 -18.62 4.11 13.45
N THR A 264 -19.63 3.44 12.89
CA THR A 264 -20.00 2.07 13.28
C THR A 264 -19.01 1.01 12.79
N LYS A 265 -18.18 1.36 11.81
CA LYS A 265 -17.13 0.50 11.28
C LYS A 265 -15.79 0.72 11.98
N LEU A 266 -15.63 1.78 12.78
CA LEU A 266 -14.39 2.10 13.48
C LEU A 266 -14.14 1.20 14.68
N PHE A 267 -12.86 1.01 15.01
CA PHE A 267 -12.48 0.54 16.33
C PHE A 267 -12.93 1.56 17.38
N PRO A 268 -13.72 1.15 18.41
CA PRO A 268 -14.21 2.08 19.43
C PRO A 268 -13.07 2.86 20.12
N ARG A 269 -11.91 2.21 20.30
CA ARG A 269 -10.71 2.85 20.88
C ARG A 269 -10.17 3.96 19.98
N LEU A 270 -10.11 3.75 18.67
CA LEU A 270 -9.64 4.77 17.74
C LEU A 270 -10.61 5.97 17.66
N LEU A 271 -11.91 5.72 17.75
CA LEU A 271 -12.89 6.80 17.84
C LEU A 271 -12.65 7.67 19.09
N LYS A 272 -12.34 7.06 20.24
CA LYS A 272 -12.00 7.79 21.47
C LYS A 272 -10.70 8.59 21.32
N VAL A 273 -9.69 8.05 20.63
CA VAL A 273 -8.46 8.81 20.29
C VAL A 273 -8.80 10.06 19.49
N TYR A 274 -9.62 9.93 18.44
CA TYR A 274 -10.03 11.07 17.63
C TYR A 274 -10.82 12.10 18.45
N GLN A 275 -11.79 11.67 19.25
CA GLN A 275 -12.63 12.55 20.06
C GLN A 275 -11.83 13.33 21.12
N SER A 276 -10.94 12.66 21.84
CA SER A 276 -10.07 13.31 22.83
C SER A 276 -9.10 14.31 22.19
N TYR A 277 -8.61 14.03 20.99
CA TYR A 277 -7.81 14.98 20.22
C TYR A 277 -8.59 16.24 19.86
N GLN A 278 -9.82 16.09 19.33
CA GLN A 278 -10.68 17.23 18.97
C GLN A 278 -11.12 18.04 20.19
N ALA A 279 -11.24 17.40 21.35
CA ALA A 279 -11.58 18.06 22.62
C ALA A 279 -10.38 18.79 23.27
N TYR A 280 -9.18 18.67 22.71
CA TYR A 280 -7.93 19.19 23.31
C TYR A 280 -7.70 18.68 24.75
N ASP A 281 -8.09 17.44 25.01
CA ASP A 281 -7.89 16.71 26.26
C ASP A 281 -6.66 15.81 26.13
N LEU A 282 -5.52 16.32 26.59
CA LEU A 282 -4.23 15.64 26.49
C LEU A 282 -4.21 14.30 27.25
N GLU A 283 -4.78 14.25 28.45
CA GLU A 283 -4.73 13.07 29.31
C GLU A 283 -5.54 11.93 28.70
N SER A 284 -6.80 12.20 28.34
CA SER A 284 -7.64 11.22 27.65
C SER A 284 -7.06 10.81 26.31
N PHE A 285 -6.44 11.73 25.57
CA PHE A 285 -5.80 11.43 24.29
C PHE A 285 -4.66 10.42 24.47
N VAL A 286 -3.72 10.71 25.37
CA VAL A 286 -2.57 9.83 25.64
C VAL A 286 -3.04 8.45 26.07
N PHE A 287 -3.97 8.37 27.01
CA PHE A 287 -4.48 7.11 27.51
C PHE A 287 -5.17 6.27 26.42
N ASN A 288 -6.11 6.86 25.66
CA ASN A 288 -6.81 6.15 24.60
C ASN A 288 -5.85 5.73 23.47
N TYR A 289 -4.83 6.53 23.18
CA TYR A 289 -3.84 6.21 22.16
C TYR A 289 -2.99 5.01 22.57
N LEU A 290 -2.54 4.96 23.82
CA LEU A 290 -1.80 3.81 24.36
C LEU A 290 -2.64 2.53 24.37
N LEU A 291 -3.91 2.63 24.75
CA LEU A 291 -4.85 1.51 24.66
C LEU A 291 -5.03 1.03 23.21
N TYR A 292 -4.95 1.94 22.24
CA TYR A 292 -5.03 1.59 20.83
C TYR A 292 -3.73 0.94 20.34
N ILE A 293 -2.55 1.46 20.69
CA ILE A 293 -1.25 0.81 20.43
C ILE A 293 -1.27 -0.64 20.95
N HIS A 294 -1.67 -0.84 22.21
CA HIS A 294 -1.76 -2.17 22.81
C HIS A 294 -2.71 -3.08 22.04
N HIS A 295 -3.87 -2.56 21.61
CA HIS A 295 -4.83 -3.31 20.81
C HIS A 295 -4.23 -3.75 19.46
N LEU A 296 -3.48 -2.87 18.79
CA LEU A 296 -2.83 -3.19 17.52
C LEU A 296 -1.76 -4.26 17.66
N HIS A 297 -0.94 -4.19 18.71
CA HIS A 297 0.06 -5.22 19.00
C HIS A 297 -0.57 -6.58 19.32
N HIS A 298 -1.61 -6.60 20.17
CA HIS A 298 -2.32 -7.83 20.52
C HIS A 298 -2.97 -8.49 19.29
N ASN A 299 -3.43 -7.70 18.32
CA ASN A 299 -4.07 -8.21 17.11
C ASN A 299 -3.13 -8.31 15.90
N GLU A 300 -1.82 -8.25 16.11
CA GLU A 300 -0.78 -8.37 15.09
C GLU A 300 -0.96 -7.43 13.87
N GLN A 301 -1.53 -6.24 14.08
CA GLN A 301 -1.86 -5.27 13.02
C GLN A 301 -0.62 -4.48 12.58
N LYS A 302 0.33 -5.16 11.91
CA LYS A 302 1.67 -4.63 11.57
C LYS A 302 1.66 -3.25 10.90
N LEU A 303 0.80 -3.04 9.90
CA LEU A 303 0.73 -1.77 9.16
C LEU A 303 0.29 -0.62 10.07
N LEU A 304 -0.77 -0.81 10.85
CA LEU A 304 -1.23 0.24 11.76
C LEU A 304 -0.24 0.49 12.90
N SER A 305 0.46 -0.55 13.39
CA SER A 305 1.51 -0.38 14.41
C SER A 305 2.72 0.43 13.91
N GLN A 306 2.99 0.45 12.58
CA GLN A 306 4.01 1.34 12.01
C GLN A 306 3.60 2.82 12.10
N LEU A 307 2.29 3.11 12.07
CA LEU A 307 1.76 4.47 12.13
C LEU A 307 1.48 4.92 13.57
N PHE A 308 0.72 4.11 14.30
CA PHE A 308 0.34 4.30 15.69
C PHE A 308 1.41 3.72 16.61
N ASN A 309 2.42 4.52 16.87
CA ASN A 309 3.53 4.19 17.77
C ASN A 309 3.80 5.34 18.75
N PHE A 310 4.73 5.12 19.68
CA PHE A 310 5.11 6.10 20.70
C PHE A 310 5.68 7.42 20.13
N ALA A 311 6.41 7.38 19.02
CA ALA A 311 6.94 8.59 18.40
C ALA A 311 5.82 9.45 17.79
N SER A 312 4.83 8.81 17.15
CA SER A 312 3.64 9.49 16.66
C SER A 312 2.77 10.04 17.81
N LEU A 313 2.67 9.31 18.92
CA LEU A 313 1.97 9.76 20.14
C LEU A 313 2.59 11.05 20.68
N ASP A 314 3.91 11.08 20.88
CA ASP A 314 4.61 12.27 21.38
C ASP A 314 4.36 13.48 20.46
N LYS A 315 4.58 13.29 19.15
CA LYS A 315 4.35 14.34 18.14
C LYS A 315 2.91 14.87 18.15
N LEU A 316 1.92 13.99 18.13
CA LEU A 316 0.52 14.38 18.12
C LEU A 316 0.10 15.06 19.43
N SER A 317 0.71 14.67 20.56
CA SER A 317 0.48 15.30 21.86
C SER A 317 0.94 16.76 21.86
N HIS A 318 2.15 17.04 21.36
CA HIS A 318 2.60 18.43 21.20
C HIS A 318 1.76 19.21 20.20
N GLN A 319 1.34 18.58 19.10
CA GLN A 319 0.47 19.23 18.12
C GLN A 319 -0.90 19.59 18.70
N LEU A 320 -1.49 18.71 19.52
CA LEU A 320 -2.74 18.97 20.25
C LEU A 320 -2.58 20.20 21.16
N ILE A 321 -1.46 20.27 21.91
CA ILE A 321 -1.14 21.41 22.76
C ILE A 321 -0.95 22.69 21.93
N ASP A 322 -0.19 22.62 20.83
CA ASP A 322 0.03 23.75 19.91
C ASP A 322 -1.28 24.29 19.36
N ASN A 323 -2.24 23.41 19.04
CA ASN A 323 -3.54 23.80 18.56
C ASN A 323 -4.36 24.51 19.64
N LYS A 324 -4.38 23.96 20.86
CA LYS A 324 -5.06 24.56 22.02
C LYS A 324 -4.49 25.94 22.33
N LEU A 325 -3.16 26.05 22.41
CA LEU A 325 -2.47 27.30 22.69
C LEU A 325 -2.61 28.29 21.52
N GLY A 326 -2.61 27.83 20.27
CA GLY A 326 -2.83 28.66 19.09
C GLY A 326 -4.18 29.39 19.10
N GLN A 327 -5.24 28.77 19.66
CA GLN A 327 -6.55 29.41 19.78
C GLN A 327 -6.58 30.57 20.79
N ILE A 328 -5.69 30.54 21.78
CA ILE A 328 -5.64 31.53 22.87
C ILE A 328 -4.50 32.53 22.69
N ALA A 329 -3.41 32.17 22.00
CA ALA A 329 -2.20 33.00 21.86
C ALA A 329 -2.43 34.37 21.21
N GLY A 330 -3.46 34.53 20.37
CA GLY A 330 -3.83 35.84 19.82
C GLY A 330 -4.55 36.78 20.80
N LYS A 331 -4.90 36.30 22.00
CA LYS A 331 -5.75 37.01 22.97
C LYS A 331 -5.05 37.30 24.31
N PHE A 332 -3.90 36.68 24.57
CA PHE A 332 -3.22 36.76 25.86
C PHE A 332 -1.76 37.19 25.72
N ASN A 333 -1.20 37.75 26.79
CA ASN A 333 0.18 38.22 26.82
C ASN A 333 1.19 37.05 26.93
N LYS A 334 2.48 37.36 26.80
CA LYS A 334 3.56 36.36 26.85
C LYS A 334 3.66 35.64 28.21
N GLU A 335 3.38 36.35 29.30
CA GLU A 335 3.41 35.79 30.66
C GLU A 335 2.37 34.69 30.82
N PHE A 336 1.14 34.91 30.35
CA PHE A 336 0.09 33.91 30.37
C PHE A 336 0.46 32.65 29.55
N ILE A 337 1.11 32.81 28.39
CA ILE A 337 1.58 31.66 27.59
C ILE A 337 2.66 30.86 28.33
N PHE A 338 3.55 31.54 29.07
CA PHE A 338 4.55 30.89 29.90
C PHE A 338 3.94 30.12 31.08
N GLU A 339 2.93 30.69 31.74
CA GLU A 339 2.17 30.00 32.80
C GLU A 339 1.49 28.74 32.26
N GLN A 340 0.82 28.84 31.10
CA GLN A 340 0.19 27.68 30.45
C GLN A 340 1.22 26.60 30.12
N GLN A 341 2.38 26.96 29.57
CA GLN A 341 3.45 25.99 29.31
C GLN A 341 3.92 25.28 30.59
N THR A 342 4.06 26.02 31.70
CA THR A 342 4.45 25.44 32.99
C THR A 342 3.41 24.44 33.48
N MET A 343 2.12 24.80 33.44
CA MET A 343 1.02 23.90 33.80
C MET A 343 0.97 22.65 32.93
N ILE A 344 1.19 22.80 31.62
CA ILE A 344 1.25 21.67 30.68
C ILE A 344 2.41 20.72 31.02
N ASN A 345 3.59 21.26 31.35
CA ASN A 345 4.73 20.42 31.72
C ASN A 345 4.54 19.72 33.07
N THR A 346 3.84 20.34 34.01
CA THR A 346 3.39 19.66 35.23
C THR A 346 2.46 18.48 34.90
N LEU A 347 1.47 18.69 34.02
CA LEU A 347 0.57 17.62 33.58
C LEU A 347 1.33 16.50 32.85
N ILE A 348 2.26 16.82 31.95
CA ILE A 348 3.12 15.83 31.28
C ILE A 348 3.93 15.02 32.31
N SER A 349 4.47 15.67 33.33
CA SER A 349 5.19 14.98 34.41
C SER A 349 4.29 14.02 35.19
N GLU A 350 3.05 14.42 35.48
CA GLU A 350 2.06 13.56 36.14
C GLU A 350 1.67 12.37 35.28
N ILE A 351 1.39 12.59 33.99
CA ILE A 351 1.13 11.52 33.02
C ILE A 351 2.33 10.57 32.96
N ASN A 352 3.55 11.09 32.84
CA ASN A 352 4.76 10.28 32.75
C ASN A 352 4.98 9.37 33.97
N LYS A 353 4.56 9.76 35.18
CA LYS A 353 4.60 8.88 36.36
C LYS A 353 3.80 7.60 36.14
N GLY A 354 2.65 7.68 35.45
CA GLY A 354 1.85 6.52 35.06
C GLY A 354 2.41 5.73 33.88
N LEU A 355 3.21 6.37 33.01
CA LEU A 355 3.78 5.76 31.81
C LEU A 355 5.08 5.00 32.03
N LEU A 356 5.75 5.17 33.18
CA LEU A 356 7.02 4.51 33.49
C LEU A 356 6.97 2.99 33.31
N VAL A 357 5.82 2.36 33.56
CA VAL A 357 5.61 0.91 33.37
C VAL A 357 5.74 0.48 31.90
N HIS A 358 5.58 1.41 30.95
CA HIS A 358 5.64 1.17 29.51
C HIS A 358 6.98 1.57 28.88
N ASN A 359 8.01 1.92 29.67
CA ASN A 359 9.31 2.41 29.18
C ASN A 359 9.18 3.56 28.16
N PHE A 360 8.13 4.38 28.32
CA PHE A 360 7.83 5.51 27.45
C PHE A 360 7.65 6.77 28.30
N GLN A 361 8.12 7.90 27.78
CA GLN A 361 7.93 9.21 28.37
C GLN A 361 7.56 10.20 27.26
N LEU A 362 6.53 11.00 27.50
CA LEU A 362 6.23 12.18 26.71
C LEU A 362 7.30 13.23 26.95
N SER A 363 7.78 13.84 25.88
CA SER A 363 8.77 14.91 25.96
C SER A 363 8.17 16.17 26.55
N GLU A 364 8.95 16.91 27.33
CA GLU A 364 8.54 18.24 27.81
C GLU A 364 8.12 19.13 26.65
N TYR A 365 7.03 19.86 26.85
CA TYR A 365 6.52 20.80 25.88
C TYR A 365 7.24 22.15 26.01
N ARG A 366 7.61 22.70 24.85
CA ARG A 366 8.13 24.07 24.73
C ARG A 366 7.34 24.79 23.67
N TYR A 367 6.67 25.88 24.05
CA TYR A 367 5.90 26.68 23.12
C TYR A 367 6.83 27.26 22.04
N LYS A 368 6.53 26.96 20.79
CA LYS A 368 7.18 27.61 19.65
C LYS A 368 6.25 28.71 19.17
N THR A 369 6.70 29.96 19.22
CA THR A 369 6.00 31.08 18.57
C THR A 369 5.89 30.73 17.08
N ARG A 370 4.68 30.53 16.57
CA ARG A 370 4.46 30.12 15.18
C ARG A 370 5.16 31.11 14.22
N SER A 371 6.22 30.68 13.54
CA SER A 371 6.49 31.19 12.20
C SER A 371 5.50 30.50 11.27
N THR A 372 4.55 31.26 10.74
CA THR A 372 3.59 30.89 9.67
C THR A 372 2.73 29.64 9.93
N ALA A 373 1.58 29.84 10.57
CA ALA A 373 0.46 28.91 10.39
C ALA A 373 -0.16 29.13 9.00
N GLN A 374 -0.09 28.10 8.15
CA GLN A 374 -1.01 27.99 7.03
C GLN A 374 -2.38 27.57 7.55
N ASN A 375 -3.36 28.44 7.33
CA ASN A 375 -4.79 28.20 7.14
C ASN A 375 -5.42 27.07 7.97
N ALA A 376 -5.77 27.40 9.20
CA ALA A 376 -6.89 26.75 9.89
C ALA A 376 -7.98 27.82 10.09
N ASP A 377 -8.94 27.87 9.16
CA ASP A 377 -10.11 28.75 9.23
C ASP A 377 -11.08 28.20 10.29
N HIS A 378 -10.92 28.59 11.55
CA HIS A 378 -11.54 27.94 12.70
C HIS A 378 -12.39 28.93 13.51
N LYS A 379 -13.69 28.94 13.20
CA LYS A 379 -14.75 29.57 14.00
C LYS A 379 -15.63 28.45 14.62
N LEU A 380 -15.85 28.54 15.94
CA LEU A 380 -16.63 27.66 16.85
C LEU A 380 -15.94 26.34 17.27
N LEU A 381 -15.95 25.86 18.53
CA LEU A 381 -16.72 26.15 19.75
C LEU A 381 -15.80 26.23 20.99
N LEU A 382 -15.89 27.34 21.74
CA LEU A 382 -15.53 27.42 23.14
C LEU A 382 -16.82 27.20 23.93
N GLN A 383 -17.17 25.95 24.23
CA GLN A 383 -18.15 25.65 25.27
C GLN A 383 -17.92 24.24 25.79
N ASP A 384 -17.65 24.17 27.09
CA ASP A 384 -17.67 22.99 27.96
C ASP A 384 -16.47 22.02 27.89
N CYS A 385 -15.28 22.51 28.21
CA CYS A 385 -14.24 21.67 28.82
C CYS A 385 -14.49 21.55 30.35
N LYS A 386 -15.42 20.67 30.72
CA LYS A 386 -15.48 20.09 32.07
C LYS A 386 -15.51 18.57 31.94
N ILE A 387 -14.35 17.93 31.92
CA ILE A 387 -14.21 16.53 32.34
C ILE A 387 -12.90 16.43 33.15
N LEU A 388 -13.02 16.68 34.45
CA LEU A 388 -12.07 16.25 35.47
C LEU A 388 -12.89 15.39 36.43
N SER A 389 -12.98 14.07 36.16
CA SER A 389 -13.43 13.09 37.15
C SER A 389 -13.20 11.61 36.83
N SER A 390 -12.70 11.19 35.66
CA SER A 390 -12.70 9.75 35.31
C SER A 390 -11.39 8.98 35.55
N PHE A 391 -10.34 9.60 36.13
CA PHE A 391 -9.05 8.92 36.37
C PHE A 391 -9.17 7.78 37.40
N THR A 392 -9.90 8.00 38.49
CA THR A 392 -10.08 7.01 39.56
C THR A 392 -10.98 5.83 39.16
N GLU A 393 -12.01 6.09 38.34
CA GLU A 393 -12.94 5.04 37.90
C GLU A 393 -12.33 4.13 36.83
N GLY A 394 -11.47 4.68 35.95
CA GLY A 394 -10.77 3.90 34.93
C GLY A 394 -9.66 2.98 35.49
N LEU A 395 -8.94 3.44 36.51
CA LEU A 395 -7.90 2.65 37.19
C LEU A 395 -8.48 1.49 38.00
N GLN A 396 -9.60 1.71 38.68
CA GLN A 396 -10.29 0.65 39.44
C GLN A 396 -10.85 -0.45 38.52
N HIS A 397 -11.35 -0.08 37.34
CA HIS A 397 -11.87 -1.05 36.37
C HIS A 397 -10.77 -1.84 35.64
N ALA A 398 -9.57 -1.28 35.49
CA ALA A 398 -8.42 -1.99 34.93
C ALA A 398 -7.77 -2.93 35.96
N GLN A 399 -7.81 -2.57 37.24
CA GLN A 399 -7.35 -3.44 38.34
C GLN A 399 -8.29 -4.63 38.57
N SER A 400 -9.60 -4.45 38.44
CA SER A 400 -10.59 -5.53 38.59
C SER A 400 -10.64 -6.53 37.41
N LEU A 401 -9.86 -6.31 36.35
CA LEU A 401 -9.72 -7.23 35.21
C LEU A 401 -8.44 -8.08 35.30
N ASN A 402 -7.60 -7.83 36.29
CA ASN A 402 -6.38 -8.58 36.59
C ASN A 402 -6.47 -9.38 37.92
N GLU A 403 -7.64 -9.37 38.55
CA GLU A 403 -8.10 -10.37 39.54
C GLU A 403 -9.07 -11.33 38.84
#